data_AF-A0A6M0RR58-F1
#
_entry.id   AF-A0A6M0RR58-F1
#
_cell.length_a   1.000
_cell.length_b   1.000
_cell.length_c   1.000
_cell.angle_alpha   90.00
_cell.angle_beta   90.00
_cell.angle_gamma   90.00
#
_symmetry.space_group_name_H-M   'P 1'
#
loop_
_entity.id
_entity.type
_entity.pdbx_description
1 polymer ?
#
loop_
_entity_poly.entity_id
_entity_poly.type
_entity_poly.pdbx_seq_one_letter_code
_entity_poly.pdbx_strand_id
1 'polypeptide(L)'
;MTNESFNNTNSEFMGGAAVQGNSLMQYVQSMETETVAQLSRPVSSDVMQAMEHNIIAMLGGLPSEGFDVSVTTSRENLGRLLASAMMGGYFLKGAEQRLAMETTLMGSLETDLHE
;
A
#
# COMPACT_ATOMS: atom_id res chain seq x y z
N MET A 1 -22.64 32.84 5.05
CA MET A 1 -21.32 32.20 4.85
C MET A 1 -21.30 30.98 5.76
N THR A 2 -21.68 29.81 5.24
CA THR A 2 -21.70 28.55 6.00
C THR A 2 -20.92 27.54 5.18
N ASN A 3 -19.67 27.31 5.56
CA ASN A 3 -18.84 26.25 5.05
C ASN A 3 -18.97 25.08 6.03
N GLU A 4 -19.88 24.16 5.73
CA GLU A 4 -20.07 22.95 6.53
C GLU A 4 -18.98 21.94 6.21
N SER A 5 -18.28 21.54 7.26
CA SER A 5 -17.21 20.56 7.31
C SER A 5 -17.61 19.25 6.64
N PHE A 6 -16.78 18.79 5.69
CA PHE A 6 -16.80 17.42 5.18
C PHE A 6 -16.34 16.48 6.28
N ASN A 7 -17.28 15.89 7.03
CA ASN A 7 -16.95 14.86 8.03
C ASN A 7 -16.83 13.49 7.34
N ASN A 8 -15.65 12.91 7.46
CA ASN A 8 -15.25 11.60 6.98
C ASN A 8 -15.92 10.50 7.83
N THR A 9 -17.00 9.90 7.34
CA THR A 9 -17.72 8.79 8.02
C THR A 9 -17.21 7.40 7.66
N ASN A 10 -16.07 7.28 6.98
CA ASN A 10 -15.57 5.98 6.52
C ASN A 10 -14.83 5.18 7.62
N SER A 11 -14.61 5.75 8.80
CA SER A 11 -13.88 5.13 9.92
C SER A 11 -14.77 4.30 10.87
N GLU A 12 -16.10 4.46 10.85
CA GLU A 12 -17.00 3.71 11.75
C GLU A 12 -17.32 2.29 11.27
N PHE A 13 -17.17 1.99 9.97
CA PHE A 13 -17.47 0.66 9.43
C PHE A 13 -16.39 -0.39 9.74
N MET A 14 -15.14 0.02 9.96
CA MET A 14 -13.98 -0.88 10.12
C MET A 14 -13.42 -0.92 11.56
N GLY A 15 -14.00 -0.16 12.49
CA GLY A 15 -13.42 0.07 13.82
C GLY A 15 -13.74 -0.95 14.92
N GLY A 16 -14.40 -2.07 14.65
CA GLY A 16 -14.96 -2.89 15.74
C GLY A 16 -15.28 -4.34 15.44
N ALA A 17 -14.36 -5.11 14.84
CA ALA A 17 -14.59 -6.55 14.67
C ALA A 17 -13.31 -7.40 14.73
N ALA A 18 -12.49 -7.22 15.78
CA ALA A 18 -11.36 -8.11 16.04
C ALA A 18 -11.71 -9.33 16.92
N VAL A 19 -12.98 -9.55 17.34
CA VAL A 19 -13.31 -10.64 18.30
C VAL A 19 -14.61 -11.42 18.02
N GLN A 20 -15.43 -11.06 17.02
CA GLN A 20 -16.59 -11.87 16.65
C GLN A 20 -16.33 -12.53 15.31
N GLY A 21 -16.23 -13.86 15.32
CA GLY A 21 -15.97 -14.68 14.12
C GLY A 21 -16.75 -14.14 12.93
N ASN A 22 -16.01 -13.78 11.88
CA ASN A 22 -16.43 -13.13 10.64
C ASN A 22 -17.96 -13.11 10.44
N SER A 23 -18.63 -12.11 11.03
CA SER A 23 -20.09 -11.97 11.05
C SER A 23 -20.68 -11.84 9.65
N LEU A 24 -19.89 -11.27 8.73
CA LEU A 24 -20.19 -11.25 7.31
C LEU A 24 -20.19 -12.66 6.69
N MET A 25 -19.20 -13.50 7.01
CA MET A 25 -19.20 -14.90 6.55
C MET A 25 -20.40 -15.68 7.08
N GLN A 26 -20.78 -15.48 8.34
CA GLN A 26 -21.94 -16.15 8.91
C GLN A 26 -23.25 -15.68 8.27
N TYR A 27 -23.35 -14.38 7.97
CA TYR A 27 -24.45 -13.82 7.19
C TYR A 27 -24.51 -14.44 5.77
N VAL A 28 -23.40 -14.44 5.03
CA VAL A 28 -23.31 -15.01 3.68
C VAL A 28 -23.67 -16.51 3.68
N GLN A 29 -23.23 -17.28 4.68
CA GLN A 29 -23.58 -18.70 4.84
C GLN A 29 -25.05 -18.93 5.19
N SER A 30 -25.72 -17.96 5.81
CA SER A 30 -27.15 -18.03 6.14
C SER A 30 -28.08 -17.60 5.00
N MET A 31 -27.55 -17.03 3.92
CA MET A 31 -28.34 -16.63 2.76
C MET A 31 -28.78 -17.83 1.93
N GLU A 32 -29.95 -17.73 1.29
CA GLU A 32 -30.39 -18.74 0.35
C GLU A 32 -29.42 -18.84 -0.85
N THR A 33 -29.16 -20.07 -1.29
CA THR A 33 -28.24 -20.37 -2.39
C THR A 33 -28.60 -19.62 -3.68
N GLU A 34 -29.90 -19.36 -3.90
CA GLU A 34 -30.38 -18.58 -5.05
C GLU A 34 -29.99 -17.10 -4.95
N THR A 35 -30.06 -16.49 -3.77
CA THR A 35 -29.65 -15.10 -3.56
C THR A 35 -28.13 -14.95 -3.73
N VAL A 36 -27.34 -15.91 -3.24
CA VAL A 36 -25.88 -15.94 -3.45
C VAL A 36 -25.57 -16.12 -4.94
N ALA A 37 -26.28 -16.99 -5.64
CA ALA A 37 -26.12 -17.22 -7.08
C ALA A 37 -26.51 -15.99 -7.93
N GLN A 38 -27.48 -15.19 -7.50
CA GLN A 38 -27.84 -13.94 -8.17
C GLN A 38 -26.82 -12.83 -7.91
N LEU A 39 -26.32 -12.70 -6.68
CA LEU A 39 -25.30 -11.70 -6.32
C LEU A 39 -23.92 -11.98 -6.95
N SER A 40 -23.60 -13.25 -7.20
CA SER A 40 -22.33 -13.67 -7.83
C SER A 40 -22.35 -13.61 -9.36
N ARG A 41 -23.50 -13.30 -9.98
CA ARG A 41 -23.61 -13.13 -11.43
C ARG A 41 -23.28 -11.68 -11.83
N PRO A 42 -22.23 -11.44 -12.62
CA PRO A 42 -22.00 -10.11 -13.17
C PRO A 42 -23.15 -9.74 -14.12
N VAL A 43 -23.76 -8.58 -13.88
CA VAL A 43 -24.93 -8.10 -14.64
C VAL A 43 -24.54 -7.68 -16.07
N SER A 44 -23.28 -7.28 -16.28
CA SER A 44 -22.72 -6.92 -17.60
C SER A 44 -21.20 -7.08 -17.63
N SER A 45 -20.62 -7.06 -18.84
CA SER A 45 -19.15 -7.06 -19.06
C SER A 45 -18.48 -5.86 -18.40
N ASP A 46 -19.09 -4.68 -18.48
CA ASP A 46 -18.55 -3.45 -17.91
C ASP A 46 -18.46 -3.53 -16.38
N VAL A 47 -19.46 -4.12 -15.72
CA VAL A 47 -19.47 -4.34 -14.26
C VAL A 47 -18.38 -5.35 -13.86
N MET A 48 -18.14 -6.39 -14.68
CA MET A 48 -17.07 -7.36 -14.44
C MET A 48 -15.68 -6.71 -14.52
N GLN A 49 -15.44 -5.87 -15.53
CA GLN A 49 -14.20 -5.11 -15.64
C GLN A 49 -14.03 -4.10 -14.48
N ALA A 50 -15.11 -3.45 -14.07
CA ALA A 50 -15.09 -2.56 -12.91
C ALA A 50 -14.76 -3.31 -11.60
N MET A 51 -15.31 -4.51 -11.41
CA MET A 51 -14.94 -5.37 -10.27
C MET A 51 -13.48 -5.81 -10.34
N GLU A 52 -13.00 -6.26 -11.51
CA GLU A 52 -11.60 -6.63 -11.69
C GLU A 52 -10.67 -5.47 -11.34
N HIS A 53 -10.98 -4.27 -11.84
CA HIS A 53 -10.22 -3.06 -11.54
C HIS A 53 -10.26 -2.71 -10.05
N ASN A 54 -11.42 -2.84 -9.40
CA ASN A 54 -11.56 -2.60 -7.96
C ASN A 54 -10.74 -3.59 -7.13
N ILE A 55 -10.77 -4.88 -7.50
CA ILE A 55 -9.96 -5.92 -6.85
C ILE A 55 -8.48 -5.63 -7.03
N ILE A 56 -8.03 -5.30 -8.25
CA ILE A 56 -6.62 -4.94 -8.50
C ILE A 56 -6.22 -3.72 -7.69
N ALA A 57 -7.08 -2.70 -7.57
CA ALA A 57 -6.82 -1.52 -6.76
C ALA A 57 -6.72 -1.86 -5.25
N MET A 58 -7.61 -2.72 -4.75
CA MET A 58 -7.54 -3.23 -3.38
C MET A 58 -6.26 -4.03 -3.15
N LEU A 59 -5.87 -4.90 -4.08
CA LEU A 59 -4.66 -5.74 -4.02
C LEU A 59 -3.36 -4.93 -4.13
N GLY A 60 -3.35 -3.86 -4.94
CA GLY A 60 -2.18 -2.99 -5.12
C GLY A 60 -1.93 -2.04 -3.95
N GLY A 61 -2.93 -1.81 -3.10
CA GLY A 61 -2.87 -0.97 -1.91
C GLY A 61 -3.02 -1.72 -0.58
N LEU A 62 -2.83 -3.04 -0.57
CA LEU A 62 -3.06 -3.83 0.65
C LEU A 62 -2.12 -3.38 1.78
N PRO A 63 -2.66 -3.14 3.00
CA PRO A 63 -1.84 -2.92 4.18
C PRO A 63 -1.08 -4.20 4.52
N SER A 64 0.24 -4.10 4.66
CA SER A 64 1.14 -5.25 4.89
C SER A 64 0.93 -5.95 6.23
N GLU A 65 0.19 -5.35 7.16
CA GLU A 65 -0.10 -5.90 8.50
C GLU A 65 -1.15 -7.02 8.48
N GLY A 66 -2.01 -7.09 7.45
CA GLY A 66 -3.12 -8.05 7.39
C GLY A 66 -3.03 -9.09 6.27
N PHE A 67 -2.01 -8.99 5.41
CA PHE A 67 -1.94 -9.78 4.17
C PHE A 67 -0.51 -10.26 3.90
N ASP A 68 -0.37 -11.55 3.60
CA ASP A 68 0.87 -12.10 3.05
C ASP A 68 0.96 -11.73 1.56
N VAL A 69 2.03 -11.02 1.19
CA VAL A 69 2.24 -10.55 -0.19
C VAL A 69 3.26 -11.44 -0.88
N SER A 70 2.80 -12.21 -1.86
CA SER A 70 3.66 -13.03 -2.71
C SER A 70 3.79 -12.42 -4.11
N VAL A 71 5.03 -12.18 -4.56
CA VAL A 71 5.32 -11.64 -5.88
C VAL A 71 5.94 -12.73 -6.75
N THR A 72 5.28 -13.08 -7.85
CA THR A 72 5.81 -14.03 -8.84
C THR A 72 6.38 -13.28 -10.03
N THR A 73 7.62 -13.59 -10.43
CA THR A 73 8.31 -12.93 -11.55
C THR A 73 9.30 -13.88 -12.21
N SER A 74 9.76 -13.55 -13.42
CA SER A 74 10.79 -14.32 -14.13
C SER A 74 12.19 -14.06 -13.56
N ARG A 75 13.13 -14.97 -13.80
CA ARG A 75 14.53 -14.83 -13.40
C ARG A 75 15.16 -13.56 -13.97
N GLU A 76 14.82 -13.20 -15.20
CA GLU A 76 15.36 -12.04 -15.90
C GLU A 76 14.85 -10.74 -15.28
N ASN A 77 13.55 -10.66 -15.00
CA ASN A 77 12.94 -9.48 -14.39
C ASN A 77 13.41 -9.30 -12.95
N LEU A 78 13.51 -10.40 -12.18
CA LEU A 78 14.10 -10.37 -10.84
C LEU A 78 15.55 -9.90 -10.88
N GLY A 79 16.36 -10.44 -11.80
CA GLY A 79 17.76 -10.04 -11.94
C GLY A 79 17.92 -8.55 -12.25
N ARG A 80 17.06 -8.00 -13.12
CA ARG A 80 17.05 -6.56 -13.42
C ARG A 80 16.67 -5.71 -12.20
N LEU A 81 15.66 -6.15 -11.43
CA LEU A 81 15.23 -5.48 -10.21
C LEU A 81 16.34 -5.47 -9.14
N LEU A 82 17.03 -6.59 -8.95
CA LEU A 82 18.14 -6.67 -8.01
C LEU A 82 19.31 -5.80 -8.46
N ALA A 83 19.63 -5.78 -9.75
CA ALA A 83 20.67 -4.92 -10.30
C ALA A 83 20.36 -3.43 -10.08
N SER A 84 19.11 -2.99 -10.33
CA SER A 84 18.72 -1.60 -10.10
C SER A 84 18.75 -1.23 -8.61
N ALA A 85 18.29 -2.12 -7.72
CA ALA A 85 18.37 -1.92 -6.28
C ALA A 85 19.82 -1.82 -5.80
N MET A 86 20.72 -2.68 -6.30
CA MET A 86 22.15 -2.61 -5.98
C MET A 86 22.77 -1.28 -6.44
N MET A 87 22.54 -0.89 -7.69
CA MET A 87 23.02 0.41 -8.22
C MET A 87 22.49 1.59 -7.39
N GLY A 88 21.20 1.54 -7.01
CA GLY A 88 20.59 2.52 -6.12
C GLY A 88 21.28 2.58 -4.75
N GLY A 89 21.59 1.43 -4.16
CA GLY A 89 22.33 1.34 -2.89
C GLY A 89 23.72 1.98 -2.96
N TYR A 90 24.48 1.71 -4.02
CA TYR A 90 25.79 2.35 -4.24
C TYR A 90 25.68 3.86 -4.40
N PHE A 91 24.65 4.34 -5.12
CA PHE A 91 24.38 5.77 -5.27
C PHE A 91 24.09 6.45 -3.93
N LEU A 92 23.25 5.83 -3.10
CA LEU A 92 22.96 6.32 -1.74
C LEU A 92 24.21 6.38 -0.88
N LYS A 93 25.09 5.37 -0.96
CA LYS A 93 26.35 5.38 -0.20
C LYS A 93 27.28 6.52 -0.63
N GLY A 94 27.37 6.78 -1.94
CA GLY A 94 28.11 7.92 -2.45
C GLY A 94 27.52 9.27 -1.98
N ALA A 95 26.19 9.38 -1.95
CA ALA A 95 25.51 10.57 -1.44
C ALA A 95 25.79 10.80 0.06
N GLU A 96 25.81 9.74 0.86
CA GLU A 96 26.16 9.79 2.28
C GLU A 96 27.61 10.28 2.49
N GLN A 97 28.57 9.76 1.72
CA GLN A 97 29.97 10.18 1.80
C GLN A 97 30.14 11.66 1.45
N ARG A 98 29.45 12.12 0.41
CA ARG A 98 29.47 13.53 0.02
C ARG A 98 28.86 14.42 1.12
N LEU A 99 27.71 14.03 1.68
CA LEU A 99 27.06 14.77 2.76
C LEU A 99 27.96 14.83 4.01
N ALA A 100 28.62 13.72 4.37
CA ALA A 100 29.56 13.68 5.49
C ALA A 100 30.78 14.60 5.28
N MET A 101 31.29 14.66 4.04
CA MET A 101 32.39 15.56 3.69
C MET A 101 31.96 17.03 3.75
N GLU A 102 30.80 17.37 3.18
CA GLU A 102 30.21 18.72 3.26
C GLU A 102 29.99 19.14 4.71
N THR A 103 29.45 18.25 5.54
CA THR A 103 29.23 18.49 6.98
C THR A 103 30.54 18.78 7.72
N THR A 104 31.59 18.00 7.45
CA THR A 104 32.91 18.19 8.10
C THR A 104 33.55 19.50 7.68
N LEU A 105 33.51 19.84 6.39
CA LEU A 105 34.01 21.10 5.86
C LEU A 105 33.26 22.30 6.46
N MET A 106 31.93 22.22 6.55
CA MET A 106 31.11 23.30 7.11
C MET A 106 31.37 23.50 8.61
N GLY A 107 31.49 22.40 9.38
CA GLY A 107 31.89 22.47 10.80
C GLY A 107 33.31 23.03 11.01
N SER A 108 34.24 22.77 10.08
CA SER A 108 35.57 23.39 10.13
C SER A 108 35.52 24.91 9.85
N LEU A 109 34.69 25.37 8.90
CA LEU A 109 34.52 26.80 8.62
C LEU A 109 33.86 27.57 9.77
N GLU A 110 32.96 26.94 10.54
CA GLU A 110 32.36 27.57 11.72
C GLU A 110 33.34 27.71 12.89
N THR A 111 34.38 26.88 12.96
CA THR A 111 35.37 26.92 14.05
C THR A 111 36.37 28.08 13.86
N ASP A 112 36.69 28.45 12.61
CA ASP A 112 37.59 29.57 12.27
C ASP A 112 36.98 30.98 12.50
N LEU A 113 35.66 31.08 12.74
CA LEU A 113 34.97 32.35 12.97
C LEU A 113 34.83 32.73 14.46
N HIS A 114 35.32 31.88 15.37
CA HIS A 114 35.15 32.05 16.82
C HIS A 114 36.46 32.14 17.62
N GLU A 115 37.62 32.30 16.96
CA GLU A 115 38.90 32.69 17.58
C GLU A 115 39.28 34.15 17.28
#